data_AF-A0A7J5ETJ2-F1
#
_entry.id   AF-A0A7J5ETJ2-F1
#
_cell.length_a   1.000
_cell.length_b   1.000
_cell.length_c   1.000
_cell.angle_alpha   90.00
_cell.angle_beta   90.00
_cell.angle_gamma   90.00
#
_symmetry.space_group_name_H-M   'P 1'
#
loop_
_entity.id
_entity.type
_entity.pdbx_description
1 polymer ?
#
loop_
_entity_poly.entity_id
_entity_poly.type
_entity_poly.pdbx_seq_one_letter_code
_entity_poly.pdbx_strand_id
1 'polypeptide(L)'
;MSQIVARDSVCADHLVYAWPYQIGPSAEVSCGQDEVAVVCPAWAVGANLGPGRHTWTSPDPTKPTAIYFVLTGPVEVAFDMMTQFPMPGSGQMVMLRAQGSVLVRVIDPALLVAQFVGLPFDRVNEGLMRSVSSSVERMLGKLLPRKVAMAGTSAAVADPSTWPALVEELTQYNPAVGAVHGVAFVRFKQLAITAGDHNGWQPGVVSGTVSENVPGVVSGELNTS
;
A
#
# COMPACT_ATOMS: atom_id res chain seq x y z
N MET A 1 9.55 29.75 -22.86
CA MET A 1 8.44 29.21 -22.04
C MET A 1 9.01 28.07 -21.23
N SER A 2 8.92 28.12 -19.90
CA SER A 2 9.23 26.97 -19.04
C SER A 2 8.17 25.90 -19.25
N GLN A 3 8.59 24.64 -19.39
CA GLN A 3 7.67 23.51 -19.44
C GLN A 3 6.98 23.39 -18.08
N ILE A 4 5.65 23.25 -18.07
CA ILE A 4 4.90 22.95 -16.85
C ILE A 4 4.78 21.44 -16.73
N VAL A 5 5.14 20.90 -15.57
CA VAL A 5 5.13 19.48 -15.24
C VAL A 5 4.21 19.28 -14.04
N ALA A 6 3.17 18.47 -14.19
CA ALA A 6 2.17 18.21 -13.16
C ALA A 6 1.64 16.78 -13.31
N ARG A 7 1.06 16.20 -12.26
CA ARG A 7 0.35 14.92 -12.38
C ARG A 7 -0.79 15.03 -13.40
N ASP A 8 -0.96 13.98 -14.19
CA ASP A 8 -2.16 13.83 -15.03
C ASP A 8 -3.38 13.50 -14.15
N SER A 9 -4.45 14.27 -14.34
CA SER A 9 -5.74 14.05 -13.67
C SER A 9 -6.30 12.64 -13.81
N VAL A 10 -6.00 11.92 -14.90
CA VAL A 10 -6.43 10.53 -15.10
C VAL A 10 -5.75 9.57 -14.11
N CYS A 11 -4.56 9.93 -13.63
CA CYS A 11 -3.76 9.17 -12.67
C CYS A 11 -3.85 9.76 -11.26
N ALA A 12 -4.92 10.50 -10.93
CA ALA A 12 -5.06 11.19 -9.65
C ALA A 12 -5.05 10.26 -8.42
N ASP A 13 -5.51 9.02 -8.60
CA ASP A 13 -5.59 7.98 -7.57
C ASP A 13 -4.32 7.10 -7.50
N HIS A 14 -3.39 7.24 -8.44
CA HIS A 14 -2.15 6.47 -8.42
C HIS A 14 -1.28 6.89 -7.24
N LEU A 15 -0.74 5.91 -6.51
CA LEU A 15 0.24 6.16 -5.45
C LEU A 15 1.50 6.83 -6.02
N VAL A 16 1.93 6.38 -7.20
CA VAL A 16 3.06 6.95 -7.94
C VAL A 16 2.69 7.16 -9.41
N TYR A 17 2.95 8.35 -9.92
CA TYR A 17 2.83 8.71 -11.32
C TYR A 17 4.19 9.18 -11.85
N ALA A 18 4.80 8.37 -12.71
CA ALA A 18 6.02 8.74 -13.41
C ALA A 18 5.67 9.68 -14.58
N TRP A 19 6.29 10.85 -14.62
CA TRP A 19 6.10 11.78 -15.72
C TRP A 19 6.65 11.18 -17.03
N PRO A 20 5.83 11.02 -18.08
CA PRO A 20 6.20 10.21 -19.24
C PRO A 20 7.07 10.96 -20.26
N TYR A 21 7.16 12.28 -20.16
CA TYR A 21 7.85 13.11 -21.14
C TYR A 21 9.23 13.52 -20.66
N GLN A 22 10.14 13.75 -21.61
CA GLN A 22 11.43 14.37 -21.29
C GLN A 22 11.22 15.76 -20.70
N ILE A 23 12.08 16.11 -19.74
CA ILE A 23 12.07 17.39 -19.06
C ILE A 23 13.32 18.15 -19.49
N GLY A 24 13.13 19.42 -19.85
CA GLY A 24 14.23 20.32 -20.20
C GLY A 24 15.14 20.66 -19.00
N PRO A 25 16.14 21.52 -19.22
CA PRO A 25 17.07 21.95 -18.17
C PRO A 25 16.40 22.79 -17.07
N SER A 26 15.20 23.33 -17.34
CA SER A 26 14.35 23.99 -16.35
C SER A 26 12.88 23.67 -16.60
N ALA A 27 12.12 23.55 -15.52
CA ALA A 27 10.69 23.27 -15.57
C ALA A 27 9.98 23.90 -14.36
N GLU A 28 8.70 24.23 -14.55
CA GLU A 28 7.80 24.58 -13.47
C GLU A 28 7.06 23.31 -13.04
N VAL A 29 7.33 22.83 -11.83
CA VAL A 29 6.70 21.63 -11.27
C VAL A 29 5.56 22.06 -10.36
N SER A 30 4.36 21.54 -10.62
CA SER A 30 3.17 21.82 -9.83
C SER A 30 2.71 20.55 -9.11
N CYS A 31 2.73 20.60 -7.78
CA CYS A 31 2.32 19.51 -6.90
C CYS A 31 0.97 19.83 -6.24
N GLY A 32 0.08 18.84 -6.16
CA GLY A 32 -1.13 18.88 -5.34
C GLY A 32 -0.86 19.01 -3.83
N GLN A 33 -1.92 19.16 -3.03
CA GLN A 33 -1.81 19.29 -1.56
C GLN A 33 -1.25 18.04 -0.88
N ASP A 34 -1.67 16.86 -1.35
CA ASP A 34 -1.23 15.56 -0.83
C ASP A 34 -0.17 14.93 -1.75
N GLU A 35 0.70 15.74 -2.34
CA GLU A 35 1.62 15.29 -3.37
C GLU A 35 3.03 15.83 -3.16
N VAL A 36 4.00 14.96 -3.45
CA VAL A 36 5.42 15.30 -3.53
C VAL A 36 5.95 14.87 -4.89
N ALA A 37 6.62 15.78 -5.60
CA ALA A 37 7.36 15.44 -6.80
C ALA A 37 8.82 15.12 -6.45
N VAL A 38 9.22 13.88 -6.71
CA VAL A 38 10.61 13.43 -6.58
C VAL A 38 11.30 13.59 -7.93
N VAL A 39 12.30 14.46 -7.97
CA VAL A 39 13.07 14.75 -9.18
C VAL A 39 14.36 13.94 -9.17
N CYS A 40 14.56 13.16 -10.22
CA CYS A 40 15.63 12.20 -10.34
C CYS A 40 16.57 12.52 -11.51
N PRO A 41 17.53 13.45 -11.35
CA PRO A 41 18.56 13.69 -12.35
C PRO A 41 19.48 12.47 -12.44
N ALA A 42 19.80 12.04 -13.67
CA ALA A 42 20.68 10.91 -13.93
C ALA A 42 20.26 9.60 -13.23
N TRP A 43 18.96 9.41 -13.02
CA TRP A 43 18.40 8.25 -12.30
C TRP A 43 18.81 8.16 -10.82
N ALA A 44 19.35 9.22 -10.24
CA ALA A 44 19.59 9.31 -8.81
C ALA A 44 18.45 10.10 -8.16
N VAL A 45 18.02 9.70 -6.96
CA VAL A 45 17.05 10.51 -6.19
C VAL A 45 17.70 11.84 -5.82
N GLY A 46 17.10 12.92 -6.29
CA GLY A 46 17.60 14.28 -6.11
C GLY A 46 16.71 15.10 -5.19
N ALA A 47 15.86 15.94 -5.78
CA ALA A 47 15.05 16.90 -5.04
C ALA A 47 13.65 16.33 -4.71
N ASN A 48 13.15 16.62 -3.51
CA ASN A 48 11.77 16.39 -3.11
C ASN A 48 11.02 17.71 -3.06
N LEU A 49 10.13 17.94 -4.02
CA LEU A 49 9.33 19.14 -4.13
C LEU A 49 7.97 18.89 -3.48
N GLY A 50 7.71 19.55 -2.36
CA GLY A 50 6.43 19.44 -1.64
C GLY A 50 5.25 20.09 -2.38
N PRO A 51 4.10 20.27 -1.70
CA PRO A 51 2.92 20.89 -2.30
C PRO A 51 3.18 22.29 -2.86
N GLY A 52 2.48 22.65 -3.93
CA GLY A 52 2.56 23.98 -4.56
C GLY A 52 3.36 24.00 -5.86
N ARG A 53 3.79 25.20 -6.27
CA ARG A 53 4.51 25.44 -7.52
C ARG A 53 5.98 25.69 -7.25
N HIS A 54 6.84 25.04 -8.02
CA HIS A 54 8.28 25.08 -7.87
C HIS A 54 8.94 25.35 -9.21
N THR A 55 9.87 26.29 -9.23
CA THR A 55 10.79 26.44 -10.35
C THR A 55 11.98 25.53 -10.11
N TRP A 56 12.09 24.47 -10.91
CA TRP A 56 13.19 23.52 -10.82
C TRP A 56 14.18 23.72 -11.97
N THR A 57 15.47 23.62 -11.65
CA THR A 57 16.58 23.72 -12.62
C THR A 57 17.50 22.52 -12.43
N SER A 58 17.90 21.89 -13.53
CA SER A 58 18.78 20.73 -13.50
C SER A 58 20.16 21.12 -12.95
N PRO A 59 20.71 20.36 -11.97
CA PRO A 59 22.09 20.52 -11.55
C PRO A 59 23.08 20.13 -12.65
N ASP A 60 22.65 19.29 -13.60
CA ASP A 60 23.43 18.88 -14.76
C ASP A 60 22.53 18.81 -16.01
N PRO A 61 22.46 19.89 -16.80
CA PRO A 61 21.62 19.98 -17.99
C PRO A 61 21.89 18.91 -19.06
N THR A 62 23.04 18.24 -19.00
CA THR A 62 23.43 17.24 -19.99
C THR A 62 22.84 15.86 -19.72
N LYS A 63 22.29 15.65 -18.51
CA LYS A 63 21.79 14.35 -18.06
C LYS A 63 20.26 14.29 -18.12
N PRO A 64 19.70 13.11 -18.42
CA PRO A 64 18.25 12.91 -18.39
C PRO A 64 17.73 13.10 -16.97
N THR A 65 16.53 13.67 -16.86
CA THR A 65 15.82 13.83 -15.59
C THR A 65 14.47 13.14 -15.68
N ALA A 66 14.16 12.33 -14.67
CA ALA A 66 12.82 11.80 -14.44
C ALA A 66 12.14 12.55 -13.29
N ILE A 67 10.82 12.66 -13.32
CA ILE A 67 10.03 13.17 -12.21
C ILE A 67 8.97 12.13 -11.87
N TYR A 68 8.82 11.86 -10.57
CA TYR A 68 7.79 11.00 -10.04
C TYR A 68 6.91 11.80 -9.10
N PHE A 69 5.64 11.90 -9.42
CA PHE A 69 4.64 12.43 -8.53
C PHE A 69 4.19 11.32 -7.58
N VAL A 70 4.32 11.55 -6.28
CA VAL A 70 4.04 10.60 -5.24
C VAL A 70 2.91 11.15 -4.38
N LEU A 71 1.82 10.39 -4.28
CA LEU A 71 0.69 10.75 -3.45
C LEU A 71 1.00 10.37 -1.99
N THR A 72 1.01 11.35 -1.10
CA THR A 72 1.25 11.18 0.35
C THR A 72 -0.06 11.01 1.13
N GLY A 73 -1.20 11.31 0.50
CA GLY A 73 -2.52 11.00 1.00
C GLY A 73 -2.81 9.49 1.04
N PRO A 74 -3.79 9.02 1.85
CA PRO A 74 -4.16 7.61 1.90
C PRO A 74 -4.76 7.09 0.59
N VAL A 75 -4.25 5.96 0.10
CA VAL A 75 -4.73 5.22 -1.07
C VAL A 75 -5.27 3.87 -0.64
N GLU A 76 -6.38 3.45 -1.27
CA GLU A 76 -7.00 2.17 -1.03
C GLU A 76 -6.35 1.05 -1.85
N VAL A 77 -5.97 -0.04 -1.18
CA VAL A 77 -5.45 -1.26 -1.80
C VAL A 77 -6.41 -2.40 -1.47
N ALA A 78 -7.02 -2.99 -2.49
CA ALA A 78 -7.85 -4.18 -2.32
C ALA A 78 -6.99 -5.43 -2.13
N PHE A 79 -7.53 -6.43 -1.44
CA PHE A 79 -6.94 -7.76 -1.28
C PHE A 79 -8.02 -8.86 -1.35
N ASP A 80 -7.64 -10.06 -1.80
CA ASP A 80 -8.49 -11.25 -1.78
C ASP A 80 -7.63 -12.50 -1.50
N MET A 81 -7.65 -12.94 -0.25
CA MET A 81 -6.89 -14.09 0.23
C MET A 81 -7.80 -15.30 0.31
N MET A 82 -7.38 -16.43 -0.25
CA MET A 82 -8.02 -17.73 -0.02
C MET A 82 -6.98 -18.75 0.46
N THR A 83 -7.33 -19.52 1.50
CA THR A 83 -6.47 -20.58 2.04
C THR A 83 -7.29 -21.78 2.48
N GLN A 84 -6.67 -22.95 2.43
CA GLN A 84 -7.26 -24.21 2.87
C GLN A 84 -6.23 -24.99 3.69
N PHE A 85 -6.69 -25.59 4.80
CA PHE A 85 -5.81 -26.35 5.68
C PHE A 85 -6.61 -27.41 6.45
N PRO A 86 -5.98 -28.54 6.82
CA PRO A 86 -6.60 -29.52 7.71
C PRO A 86 -6.59 -28.98 9.15
N MET A 87 -7.73 -29.09 9.82
CA MET A 87 -7.87 -28.72 11.22
C MET A 87 -7.08 -29.70 12.12
N PRO A 88 -6.25 -29.20 13.05
CA PRO A 88 -5.56 -30.06 14.00
C PRO A 88 -6.56 -30.89 14.84
N GLY A 89 -6.26 -32.17 15.05
CA GLY A 89 -7.10 -33.07 15.84
C GLY A 89 -8.25 -33.73 15.05
N SER A 90 -9.03 -32.96 14.29
CA SER A 90 -10.17 -33.53 13.52
C SER A 90 -9.81 -33.94 12.09
N GLY A 91 -8.75 -33.36 11.51
CA GLY A 91 -8.37 -33.60 10.12
C GLY A 91 -9.36 -33.03 9.09
N GLN A 92 -10.43 -32.36 9.53
CA GLN A 92 -11.41 -31.76 8.63
C GLN A 92 -10.78 -30.60 7.85
N MET A 93 -11.01 -30.57 6.54
CA MET A 93 -10.54 -29.48 5.69
C MET A 93 -11.38 -28.23 5.95
N VAL A 94 -10.71 -27.15 6.36
CA VAL A 94 -11.29 -25.81 6.50
C VAL A 94 -10.82 -24.96 5.33
N MET A 95 -11.75 -24.23 4.74
CA MET A 95 -11.50 -23.22 3.73
C MET A 95 -11.79 -21.84 4.31
N LEU A 96 -10.90 -20.89 4.12
CA LEU A 96 -11.09 -19.50 4.52
C LEU A 96 -10.88 -18.60 3.30
N ARG A 97 -11.74 -17.59 3.17
CA ARG A 97 -11.52 -16.46 2.27
C ARG A 97 -11.62 -15.17 3.06
N ALA A 98 -10.62 -14.31 2.94
CA ALA A 98 -10.63 -12.97 3.50
C ALA A 98 -10.47 -11.97 2.36
N GLN A 99 -11.45 -11.08 2.22
CA GLN A 99 -11.48 -10.06 1.17
C GLN A 99 -11.75 -8.70 1.79
N GLY A 100 -11.24 -7.65 1.16
CA GLY A 100 -11.46 -6.29 1.64
C GLY A 100 -10.44 -5.32 1.08
N SER A 101 -10.20 -4.26 1.83
CA SER A 101 -9.20 -3.26 1.45
C SER A 101 -8.54 -2.62 2.65
N VAL A 102 -7.31 -2.17 2.44
CA VAL A 102 -6.50 -1.42 3.39
C VAL A 102 -6.23 -0.02 2.85
N LEU A 103 -6.05 0.94 3.74
CA LEU A 103 -5.48 2.24 3.40
C LEU A 103 -3.98 2.20 3.66
N VAL A 104 -3.20 2.62 2.67
CA VAL A 104 -1.77 2.86 2.79
C VAL A 104 -1.45 4.29 2.41
N ARG A 105 -0.31 4.79 2.86
CA ARG A 105 0.19 6.10 2.44
C ARG A 105 1.70 6.05 2.25
N VAL A 106 2.23 6.95 1.44
CA VAL A 106 3.69 7.12 1.34
C VAL A 106 4.17 8.03 2.45
N ILE A 107 5.10 7.53 3.26
CA ILE A 107 5.75 8.30 4.34
C ILE A 107 7.15 8.77 3.95
N ASP A 108 7.79 8.11 2.98
CA ASP A 108 9.08 8.50 2.43
C ASP A 108 9.07 8.37 0.90
N PRO A 109 8.72 9.45 0.19
CA PRO A 109 8.70 9.47 -1.28
C PRO A 109 10.07 9.18 -1.91
N ALA A 110 11.16 9.63 -1.29
CA ALA A 110 12.51 9.44 -1.82
C ALA A 110 12.92 7.97 -1.74
N LEU A 111 12.73 7.34 -0.58
CA LEU A 111 12.99 5.91 -0.38
C LEU A 111 12.09 5.05 -1.27
N LEU A 112 10.82 5.45 -1.45
CA LEU A 112 9.91 4.78 -2.37
C LEU A 112 10.49 4.78 -3.79
N VAL A 113 10.81 5.96 -4.32
CA VAL A 113 11.30 6.15 -5.70
C VAL A 113 12.67 5.53 -5.94
N ALA A 114 13.55 5.52 -4.94
CA ALA A 114 14.86 4.89 -5.03
C ALA A 114 14.81 3.41 -5.46
N GLN A 115 13.69 2.72 -5.21
CA GLN A 115 13.53 1.30 -5.55
C GLN A 115 13.31 1.03 -7.05
N PHE A 116 12.82 2.02 -7.80
CA PHE A 116 12.43 1.81 -9.21
C PHE A 116 12.90 2.92 -10.14
N VAL A 117 13.70 3.87 -9.65
CA VAL A 117 14.28 4.90 -10.50
C VAL A 117 15.11 4.27 -11.63
N GLY A 118 14.80 4.64 -12.88
CA GLY A 118 15.45 4.08 -14.07
C GLY A 118 14.86 2.76 -14.59
N LEU A 119 13.83 2.20 -13.94
CA LEU A 119 13.06 1.07 -14.46
C LEU A 119 11.92 1.55 -15.38
N PRO A 120 11.48 0.73 -16.36
CA PRO A 120 10.36 1.09 -17.25
C PRO A 120 9.06 1.40 -16.48
N PHE A 121 8.41 2.51 -16.85
CA PHE A 121 7.50 3.27 -15.98
C PHE A 121 6.04 2.82 -15.97
N ASP A 122 5.60 2.07 -16.98
CA ASP A 122 4.17 1.88 -17.28
C ASP A 122 3.42 1.06 -16.21
N ARG A 123 4.13 0.36 -15.32
CA ARG A 123 3.54 -0.57 -14.34
C ARG A 123 4.00 -0.36 -12.91
N VAL A 124 4.68 0.75 -12.61
CA VAL A 124 5.19 1.00 -11.25
C VAL A 124 4.04 1.01 -10.24
N ASN A 125 3.00 1.80 -10.48
CA ASN A 125 1.84 1.86 -9.58
C ASN A 125 1.20 0.49 -9.36
N GLU A 126 0.88 -0.23 -10.45
CA GLU A 126 0.28 -1.58 -10.37
C GLU A 126 1.16 -2.55 -9.58
N GLY A 127 2.47 -2.54 -9.80
CA GLY A 127 3.43 -3.36 -9.07
C GLY A 127 3.47 -3.04 -7.57
N LEU A 128 3.45 -1.76 -7.22
CA LEU A 128 3.40 -1.31 -5.82
C LEU A 128 2.11 -1.77 -5.13
N MET A 129 0.95 -1.55 -5.76
CA MET A 129 -0.35 -1.96 -5.23
C MET A 129 -0.42 -3.48 -5.06
N ARG A 130 0.08 -4.25 -6.03
CA ARG A 130 0.16 -5.72 -5.96
C ARG A 130 1.07 -6.20 -4.83
N SER A 131 2.23 -5.56 -4.63
CA SER A 131 3.15 -5.90 -3.54
C SER A 131 2.52 -5.69 -2.17
N VAL A 132 1.79 -4.58 -1.99
CA VAL A 132 1.03 -4.33 -0.75
C VAL A 132 -0.07 -5.37 -0.57
N SER A 133 -0.90 -5.63 -1.58
CA SER A 133 -1.95 -6.66 -1.53
C SER A 133 -1.40 -8.02 -1.14
N SER A 134 -0.33 -8.45 -1.83
CA SER A 134 0.31 -9.74 -1.60
C SER A 134 0.93 -9.86 -0.20
N SER A 135 1.34 -8.74 0.40
CA SER A 135 1.84 -8.72 1.77
C SER A 135 0.70 -8.90 2.78
N VAL A 136 -0.41 -8.17 2.59
CA VAL A 136 -1.63 -8.31 3.39
C VAL A 136 -2.16 -9.75 3.32
N GLU A 137 -2.26 -10.33 2.12
CA GLU A 137 -2.72 -11.70 1.89
C GLU A 137 -1.80 -12.72 2.57
N ARG A 138 -0.48 -12.58 2.46
CA ARG A 138 0.48 -13.47 3.12
C ARG A 138 0.39 -13.41 4.64
N MET A 139 0.15 -12.23 5.20
CA MET A 139 -0.05 -12.05 6.64
C MET A 139 -1.36 -12.72 7.09
N LEU A 140 -2.48 -12.44 6.40
CA LEU A 140 -3.78 -13.07 6.67
C LEU A 140 -3.71 -14.60 6.56
N GLY A 141 -3.05 -15.11 5.52
CA GLY A 141 -2.84 -16.53 5.29
C GLY A 141 -2.00 -17.23 6.36
N LYS A 142 -1.26 -16.49 7.19
CA LYS A 142 -0.56 -17.03 8.38
C LYS A 142 -1.39 -16.91 9.65
N LEU A 143 -2.03 -15.76 9.87
CA LEU A 143 -2.75 -15.48 11.12
C LEU A 143 -4.09 -16.19 11.21
N LEU A 144 -4.90 -16.18 10.16
CA LEU A 144 -6.24 -16.76 10.22
C LEU A 144 -6.20 -18.28 10.45
N PRO A 145 -5.37 -19.07 9.72
CA PRO A 145 -5.26 -20.50 10.01
C PRO A 145 -4.76 -20.79 11.42
N ARG A 146 -3.81 -19.99 11.93
CA ARG A 146 -3.31 -20.12 13.30
C ARG A 146 -4.43 -19.91 14.33
N LYS A 147 -5.24 -18.85 14.17
CA LYS A 147 -6.38 -18.56 15.06
C LYS A 147 -7.40 -19.68 15.05
N VAL A 148 -7.77 -20.15 13.86
CA VAL A 148 -8.72 -21.27 13.70
C VAL A 148 -8.18 -22.55 14.33
N ALA A 149 -6.90 -22.86 14.10
CA ALA A 149 -6.24 -24.03 14.68
C ALA A 149 -6.22 -23.99 16.22
N MET A 150 -5.93 -22.83 16.81
CA MET A 150 -5.91 -22.65 18.26
C MET A 150 -7.30 -22.71 18.89
N ALA A 151 -8.33 -22.20 18.22
CA ALA A 151 -9.70 -22.22 18.70
C ALA A 151 -10.43 -23.54 18.41
N GLY A 152 -9.92 -24.36 17.49
CA GLY A 152 -10.57 -25.57 17.01
C GLY A 152 -11.84 -25.32 16.17
N THR A 153 -12.07 -24.08 15.71
CA THR A 153 -13.26 -23.71 14.94
C THR A 153 -13.02 -22.52 14.03
N SER A 154 -13.62 -22.54 12.84
CA SER A 154 -13.57 -21.42 11.88
C SER A 154 -14.38 -20.20 12.33
N ALA A 155 -15.33 -20.39 13.25
CA ALA A 155 -16.12 -19.30 13.83
C ALA A 155 -15.24 -18.25 14.53
N ALA A 156 -14.05 -18.64 15.02
CA ALA A 156 -13.11 -17.74 15.68
C ALA A 156 -12.67 -16.55 14.80
N VAL A 157 -12.72 -16.71 13.47
CA VAL A 157 -12.37 -15.65 12.51
C VAL A 157 -13.54 -15.23 11.61
N ALA A 158 -14.54 -16.10 11.43
CA ALA A 158 -15.69 -15.82 10.58
C ALA A 158 -16.82 -15.06 11.30
N ASP A 159 -16.89 -15.12 12.64
CA ASP A 159 -17.87 -14.35 13.41
C ASP A 159 -17.49 -12.85 13.45
N PRO A 160 -18.34 -11.94 12.96
CA PRO A 160 -18.08 -10.50 13.00
C PRO A 160 -17.80 -9.94 14.39
N SER A 161 -18.28 -10.60 15.45
CA SER A 161 -18.02 -10.18 16.83
C SER A 161 -16.53 -10.22 17.21
N THR A 162 -15.73 -11.04 16.52
CA THR A 162 -14.28 -11.19 16.79
C THR A 162 -13.41 -10.25 15.96
N TRP A 163 -13.99 -9.55 14.97
CA TRP A 163 -13.24 -8.77 14.00
C TRP A 163 -12.52 -7.53 14.56
N PRO A 164 -13.05 -6.78 15.55
CA PRO A 164 -12.33 -5.64 16.11
C PRO A 164 -10.97 -6.06 16.70
N ALA A 165 -10.96 -7.10 17.55
CA ALA A 165 -9.72 -7.63 18.14
C ALA A 165 -8.77 -8.20 17.07
N LEU A 166 -9.33 -8.83 16.03
CA LEU A 166 -8.54 -9.33 14.90
C LEU A 166 -7.90 -8.17 14.12
N VAL A 167 -8.63 -7.10 13.83
CA VAL A 167 -8.11 -5.92 13.12
C VAL A 167 -7.04 -5.21 13.94
N GLU A 168 -7.18 -5.13 15.26
CA GLU A 168 -6.16 -4.59 16.15
C GLU A 168 -4.86 -5.40 16.06
N GLU A 169 -4.95 -6.73 16.17
CA GLU A 169 -3.78 -7.61 16.04
C GLU A 169 -3.16 -7.52 14.64
N LEU A 170 -3.97 -7.55 13.58
CA LEU A 170 -3.49 -7.41 12.20
C LEU A 170 -2.78 -6.07 11.98
N THR A 171 -3.27 -5.00 12.60
CA THR A 171 -2.65 -3.67 12.56
C THR A 171 -1.28 -3.66 13.24
N GLN A 172 -1.14 -4.34 14.38
CA GLN A 172 0.13 -4.43 15.11
C GLN A 172 1.23 -5.13 14.30
N TYR A 173 0.85 -6.10 13.46
CA TYR A 173 1.79 -6.76 12.54
C TYR A 173 2.23 -5.87 11.37
N ASN A 174 1.54 -4.74 11.14
CA ASN A 174 1.75 -3.80 10.05
C ASN A 174 1.90 -4.51 8.69
N PRO A 175 0.78 -4.81 8.00
CA PRO A 175 0.81 -5.65 6.80
C PRO A 175 1.63 -5.08 5.63
N ALA A 176 1.92 -3.77 5.64
CA ALA A 176 2.74 -3.13 4.62
C ALA A 176 4.25 -3.18 4.94
N VAL A 177 4.65 -3.58 6.16
CA VAL A 177 6.08 -3.67 6.54
C VAL A 177 6.79 -4.67 5.63
N GLY A 178 7.85 -4.19 5.00
CA GLY A 178 8.66 -4.98 4.07
C GLY A 178 7.98 -5.29 2.74
N ALA A 179 6.74 -4.84 2.50
CA ALA A 179 6.06 -4.98 1.22
C ALA A 179 6.66 -4.02 0.19
N VAL A 180 6.81 -2.75 0.59
CA VAL A 180 7.36 -1.66 -0.22
C VAL A 180 8.03 -0.66 0.74
N HIS A 181 9.30 -0.32 0.51
CA HIS A 181 9.96 0.69 1.36
C HIS A 181 9.34 2.07 1.12
N GLY A 182 9.22 2.85 2.19
CA GLY A 182 8.61 4.19 2.15
C GLY A 182 7.07 4.20 2.16
N VAL A 183 6.40 3.04 2.14
CA VAL A 183 4.94 2.92 2.29
C VAL A 183 4.59 2.45 3.69
N ALA A 184 3.64 3.14 4.32
CA ALA A 184 3.11 2.78 5.62
C ALA A 184 1.65 2.31 5.50
N PHE A 185 1.33 1.26 6.26
CA PHE A 185 -0.04 0.91 6.55
C PHE A 185 -0.71 2.00 7.40
N VAL A 186 -1.95 2.33 7.07
CA VAL A 186 -2.76 3.27 7.84
C VAL A 186 -3.82 2.52 8.66
N ARG A 187 -4.68 1.75 7.99
CA ARG A 187 -5.74 0.96 8.62
C ARG A 187 -6.39 -0.01 7.64
N PHE A 188 -7.15 -0.97 8.16
CA PHE A 188 -8.16 -1.66 7.36
C PHE A 188 -9.32 -0.70 7.07
N LYS A 189 -9.77 -0.67 5.81
CA LYS A 189 -10.99 0.04 5.41
C LYS A 189 -12.18 -0.93 5.39
N GLN A 190 -11.94 -2.14 4.89
CA GLN A 190 -12.91 -3.21 4.80
C GLN A 190 -12.22 -4.55 5.06
N LEU A 191 -12.91 -5.45 5.76
CA LEU A 191 -12.49 -6.82 5.98
C LEU A 191 -13.74 -7.67 6.07
N ALA A 192 -13.84 -8.69 5.22
CA ALA A 192 -14.87 -9.71 5.27
C ALA A 192 -14.21 -11.07 5.23
N ILE A 193 -14.54 -11.92 6.21
CA ILE A 193 -13.99 -13.27 6.33
C ILE A 193 -15.13 -14.26 6.21
N THR A 194 -15.01 -15.19 5.28
CA THR A 194 -15.95 -16.30 5.11
C THR A 194 -15.23 -17.62 5.33
N ALA A 195 -15.88 -18.52 6.05
CA ALA A 195 -15.42 -19.88 6.23
C ALA A 195 -16.26 -20.86 5.41
N GLY A 196 -15.61 -21.91 4.95
CA GLY A 196 -16.22 -23.06 4.29
C GLY A 196 -15.53 -24.34 4.71
N ASP A 197 -16.05 -25.44 4.21
CA ASP A 197 -15.47 -26.77 4.31
C ASP A 197 -15.45 -27.45 2.93
N HIS A 198 -15.22 -28.76 2.92
CA HIS A 198 -15.26 -29.56 1.69
C HIS A 198 -16.63 -29.57 0.96
N ASN A 199 -17.72 -29.17 1.64
CA ASN A 199 -19.07 -29.09 1.08
C ASN A 199 -19.41 -27.69 0.55
N GLY A 200 -18.50 -26.72 0.69
CA GLY A 200 -18.64 -25.36 0.17
C GLY A 200 -18.62 -24.29 1.26
N TRP A 201 -18.99 -23.07 0.88
CA TRP A 201 -19.03 -21.92 1.78
C TRP A 201 -20.23 -22.00 2.72
N GLN A 202 -20.03 -21.73 4.01
CA GLN A 202 -21.14 -21.66 4.94
C GLN A 202 -22.00 -20.41 4.63
N PRO A 203 -23.33 -20.54 4.47
CA PRO A 203 -24.21 -19.40 4.22
C PRO A 203 -24.33 -18.56 5.48
N GLY A 204 -23.62 -17.43 5.50
CA GLY A 204 -23.58 -16.51 6.64
C GLY A 204 -22.61 -15.36 6.41
N VAL A 205 -22.64 -14.76 5.21
CA VAL A 205 -21.76 -13.64 4.86
C VAL A 205 -22.34 -12.37 5.47
N VAL A 206 -21.87 -11.99 6.64
CA VAL A 206 -22.03 -10.62 7.14
C VAL A 206 -20.77 -9.87 6.75
N SER A 207 -20.81 -9.06 5.69
CA SER A 207 -19.75 -8.07 5.44
C SER A 207 -19.84 -6.98 6.51
N GLY A 208 -19.04 -7.10 7.57
CA GLY A 208 -18.78 -6.01 8.51
C GLY A 208 -17.80 -4.99 7.91
N THR A 209 -18.03 -3.72 8.18
CA THR A 209 -17.06 -2.65 7.89
C THR A 209 -16.42 -2.27 9.21
N VAL A 210 -15.16 -2.64 9.44
CA VAL A 210 -14.41 -2.15 10.62
C VAL A 210 -13.71 -0.88 10.19
N SER A 211 -14.26 0.27 10.57
CA SER A 211 -13.63 1.59 10.39
C SER A 211 -13.18 2.11 11.75
N GLU A 212 -11.97 1.76 12.18
CA GLU A 212 -11.33 2.43 13.29
C GLU A 212 -10.15 3.26 12.77
N ASN A 213 -10.09 4.53 13.17
CA ASN A 213 -8.92 5.38 12.98
C ASN A 213 -7.89 4.97 14.04
N VAL A 214 -6.69 4.57 13.63
CA VAL A 214 -5.58 4.38 14.55
C VAL A 214 -4.79 5.69 14.61
N PRO A 215 -4.79 6.43 15.73
CA PRO A 215 -3.88 7.54 15.94
C PRO A 215 -2.52 6.99 16.35
N GLY A 216 -1.47 7.29 15.59
CA GLY A 216 -0.09 7.05 16.01
C GLY A 216 0.73 6.20 15.04
N VAL A 217 1.13 6.79 13.91
CA VAL A 217 2.42 6.42 13.30
C VAL A 217 3.43 7.40 13.88
N VAL A 218 4.16 6.96 14.91
CA VAL A 218 5.34 7.69 15.39
C VAL A 218 6.33 7.69 14.24
N SER A 219 6.48 8.86 13.62
CA SER A 219 7.55 9.12 12.66
C SER A 219 8.84 9.05 13.45
N GLY A 220 9.65 8.02 13.22
CA GLY A 220 11.03 8.00 13.69
C GLY A 220 11.79 9.04 12.89
N GLU A 221 11.87 10.27 13.39
CA GLU A 221 12.88 11.23 12.95
C GLU A 221 14.26 10.64 13.27
N LEU A 222 14.95 10.17 12.24
CA LEU A 222 16.40 9.99 12.30
C LEU A 222 17.03 11.39 12.37
N ASN A 223 17.16 11.90 13.59
CA ASN A 223 18.06 13.00 13.89
C ASN A 223 19.50 12.52 13.66
N THR A 224 20.06 12.82 12.49
CA THR A 224 21.50 12.86 12.31
C THR A 224 22.00 14.22 12.75
N SER A 225 22.66 14.25 13.89
CA SER A 225 23.62 15.30 14.27
C SER A 225 24.84 15.25 13.35
#